data_AF-A0A7X4KC19-F1
#
_entry.id   AF-A0A7X4KC19-F1
#
_cell.length_a   1.000
_cell.length_b   1.000
_cell.length_c   1.000
_cell.angle_alpha   90.00
_cell.angle_beta   90.00
_cell.angle_gamma   90.00
#
_symmetry.space_group_name_H-M   'P 1'
#
loop_
_entity.id
_entity.type
_entity.pdbx_description
1 polymer ?
#
loop_
_entity_poly.entity_id
_entity_poly.type
_entity_poly.pdbx_seq_one_letter_code
_entity_poly.pdbx_strand_id
1 'polypeptide(L)' 'MASEKAVKLVLAGAMVAVVLGVAGYVVVFWHNYTGCQQLEAEAAKNGKPMSCAEIKAAAKAQR' A
#
# COMPACT_ATOMS: atom_id res chain seq x y z
N MET A 1 39.56 -13.85 -5.43
CA MET A 1 39.16 -13.00 -4.29
C MET A 1 38.25 -11.82 -4.65
N ALA A 2 38.32 -11.19 -5.86
CA ALA A 2 37.44 -10.05 -6.21
C ALA A 2 35.96 -10.42 -6.44
N SER A 3 35.70 -11.64 -6.97
CA SER A 3 34.34 -12.11 -7.27
C SER A 3 33.47 -12.32 -6.04
N GLU A 4 34.03 -12.75 -4.91
CA GLU A 4 33.22 -13.14 -3.75
C GLU A 4 32.65 -11.93 -3.00
N LYS A 5 33.42 -10.84 -2.91
CA LYS A 5 32.97 -9.58 -2.30
C LYS A 5 31.89 -8.90 -3.13
N ALA A 6 32.02 -8.89 -4.46
CA ALA A 6 31.02 -8.32 -5.35
C ALA A 6 29.71 -9.11 -5.29
N VAL A 7 29.77 -10.44 -5.31
CA VAL A 7 28.57 -11.29 -5.20
C VAL A 7 27.85 -11.09 -3.86
N LYS A 8 28.59 -10.99 -2.75
CA LYS A 8 28.00 -10.70 -1.42
C LYS A 8 27.30 -9.33 -1.37
N LEU A 9 27.88 -8.30 -1.98
CA LEU A 9 27.27 -6.97 -2.04
C LEU A 9 25.99 -6.95 -2.90
N VAL A 10 26.01 -7.61 -4.06
CA VAL A 10 24.82 -7.72 -4.92
C VAL A 10 23.71 -8.49 -4.21
N LEU A 11 24.05 -9.60 -3.54
CA LEU A 11 23.07 -10.40 -2.81
C LEU A 11 22.46 -9.62 -1.65
N ALA A 12 23.28 -8.90 -0.88
CA ALA A 12 22.81 -8.04 0.21
C ALA A 12 21.90 -6.92 -0.33
N GLY A 13 22.27 -6.28 -1.44
CA GLY A 13 21.44 -5.26 -2.09
C GLY A 13 20.10 -5.82 -2.57
N ALA A 14 20.09 -7.02 -3.15
CA ALA A 14 18.87 -7.69 -3.59
C ALA A 14 17.94 -8.01 -2.42
N MET A 15 18.47 -8.49 -1.28
CA MET A 15 17.67 -8.75 -0.08
C MET A 15 17.01 -7.46 0.45
N VAL A 16 17.76 -6.35 0.50
CA VAL A 16 17.22 -5.05 0.94
C VAL A 16 16.13 -4.56 -0.02
N ALA A 17 16.33 -4.69 -1.33
CA ALA A 17 15.34 -4.28 -2.32
C ALA A 17 14.02 -5.04 -2.19
N VAL A 18 14.07 -6.35 -1.92
CA VAL A 18 12.86 -7.16 -1.70
C VAL A 18 12.12 -6.68 -0.45
N VAL A 19 12.82 -6.46 0.66
CA VAL A 19 12.19 -6.00 1.92
C VAL A 19 11.55 -4.62 1.73
N LEU A 20 12.25 -3.69 1.08
CA LEU A 20 11.71 -2.35 0.79
C LEU A 20 10.51 -2.41 -0.16
N GLY A 21 10.51 -3.32 -1.15
CA GLY A 21 9.38 -3.54 -2.04
C GLY A 21 8.13 -4.01 -1.30
N VAL A 22 8.28 -4.99 -0.40
CA VAL A 22 7.17 -5.49 0.43
C VAL A 22 6.67 -4.38 1.38
N ALA A 23 7.57 -3.69 2.07
CA ALA A 23 7.21 -2.58 2.95
C ALA A 23 6.47 -1.47 2.21
N GLY A 24 6.94 -1.08 1.02
CA GLY A 24 6.26 -0.10 0.16
C GLY A 24 4.87 -0.54 -0.26
N TYR A 25 4.70 -1.80 -0.68
CA TYR A 25 3.39 -2.35 -1.02
C TYR A 25 2.43 -2.31 0.17
N VAL A 26 2.88 -2.75 1.36
CA VAL A 26 2.07 -2.72 2.57
C VAL A 26 1.69 -1.29 2.93
N VAL A 27 2.61 -0.31 2.88
CA VAL A 27 2.32 1.10 3.16
C VAL A 27 1.29 1.68 2.20
N VAL A 28 1.43 1.42 0.90
CA VAL A 28 0.45 1.87 -0.12
C VAL A 28 -0.92 1.22 0.12
N PHE A 29 -0.94 -0.07 0.46
CA PHE A 29 -2.16 -0.78 0.76
C PHE A 29 -2.83 -0.24 2.03
N TRP A 30 -2.04 0.05 3.06
CA TRP A 30 -2.49 0.64 4.30
C TRP A 30 -3.05 2.04 4.08
N HIS A 31 -2.38 2.89 3.30
CA HIS A 31 -2.85 4.24 2.95
C HIS A 31 -4.17 4.20 2.17
N ASN A 32 -4.34 3.21 1.28
CA ASN A 32 -5.61 3.00 0.58
C ASN A 32 -6.72 2.50 1.52
N TYR A 33 -6.39 1.75 2.58
CA TYR A 33 -7.33 1.27 3.58
C TYR A 33 -7.72 2.37 4.58
N THR A 34 -6.75 3.12 5.10
CA THR A 34 -7.00 4.22 6.06
C THR A 34 -7.74 5.38 5.42
N GLY A 35 -7.43 5.73 4.17
CA GLY A 35 -8.21 6.74 3.44
C GLY A 35 -9.67 6.32 3.26
N CYS A 36 -9.91 5.03 3.06
CA CYS A 36 -11.24 4.48 2.88
C CYS A 36 -12.03 4.44 4.22
N GLN A 37 -11.38 4.09 5.35
CA GLN A 37 -12.01 4.20 6.67
C GLN A 37 -12.30 5.66 7.08
N GLN A 38 -11.45 6.62 6.69
CA GLN A 38 -11.78 8.03 6.89
C GLN A 38 -13.05 8.40 6.12
N LEU A 39 -13.17 7.99 4.86
CA LEU A 39 -14.35 8.24 4.05
C LEU A 39 -15.59 7.52 4.60
N GLU A 40 -15.48 6.30 5.14
CA GLU A 40 -16.57 5.64 5.86
C GLU A 40 -17.00 6.42 7.10
N ALA A 41 -16.04 6.87 7.91
CA ALA A 41 -16.31 7.66 9.12
C ALA A 41 -16.94 9.02 8.78
N GLU A 42 -16.54 9.64 7.68
CA GLU A 42 -17.06 10.92 7.20
C GLU A 42 -18.45 10.77 6.57
N ALA A 43 -18.68 9.68 5.83
CA ALA A 43 -19.98 9.33 5.27
C ALA A 43 -20.99 8.97 6.36
N ALA A 44 -20.56 8.24 7.41
CA ALA A 44 -21.36 7.97 8.60
C ALA A 44 -21.74 9.27 9.34
N LYS A 45 -20.81 10.24 9.47
CA LYS A 45 -21.08 11.57 10.05
C LYS A 45 -22.06 12.40 9.21
N ASN A 46 -22.02 12.27 7.88
CA ASN A 46 -22.94 12.95 6.96
C ASN A 46 -24.29 12.23 6.79
N GLY A 47 -24.61 11.24 7.62
CA GLY A 47 -25.89 10.53 7.61
C GLY A 47 -26.07 9.55 6.45
N LYS A 48 -24.99 9.23 5.73
CA LYS A 48 -24.96 8.28 4.61
C LYS A 48 -23.88 7.23 4.88
N PRO A 49 -24.12 6.26 5.78
CA PRO A 49 -23.16 5.18 5.99
C PRO A 49 -23.02 4.39 4.69
N MET A 50 -21.87 4.50 4.04
CA MET A 50 -21.50 3.69 2.89
C MET A 50 -20.33 2.82 3.30
N SER A 51 -20.31 1.58 2.85
CA SER A 51 -19.16 0.71 3.06
C SER A 51 -17.99 1.14 2.17
N CYS A 52 -16.78 0.86 2.62
CA CYS A 52 -15.54 1.09 1.88
C CYS A 52 -15.56 0.47 0.47
N ALA A 53 -16.24 -0.66 0.32
CA ALA A 53 -16.46 -1.32 -0.96
C ALA A 53 -17.31 -0.47 -1.91
N GLU A 54 -18.37 0.15 -1.40
CA GLU A 54 -19.24 1.05 -2.16
C GLU A 54 -18.55 2.36 -2.52
N ILE A 55 -17.75 2.93 -1.60
CA ILE A 55 -16.95 4.14 -1.86
C ILE A 55 -15.91 3.87 -2.96
N LYS A 56 -15.22 2.72 -2.92
CA LYS A 56 -14.31 2.30 -4.00
C LYS A 56 -15.03 2.04 -5.32
N ALA A 57 -16.21 1.43 -5.28
CA ALA A 57 -17.00 1.18 -6.49
C ALA A 57 -17.48 2.49 -7.13
N ALA A 58 -17.95 3.44 -6.33
CA ALA A 58 -18.37 4.76 -6.78
C ALA A 58 -17.19 5.59 -7.33
N ALA A 59 -16.04 5.59 -6.65
CA ALA A 59 -14.83 6.26 -7.12
C ALA A 59 -14.27 5.63 -8.42
N LYS A 60 -14.40 4.30 -8.57
CA LYS A 60 -14.05 3.59 -9.80
C LYS A 60 -15.02 3.87 -10.94
N ALA A 61 -16.31 4.10 -10.64
CA ALA A 61 -17.32 4.48 -11.63
C ALA A 61 -17.22 5.96 -12.08
N GLN A 62 -16.58 6.81 -11.26
CA GLN A 62 -16.26 8.20 -11.63
C GLN A 62 -14.94 8.34 -12.43
N ARG A 63 -14.20 7.26 -12.65
CA ARG A 63 -12.96 7.25 -13.41
C ARG A 63 -13.18 6.68 -14.81
#